data_AF-A0A2A4YBW4-F1
#
_entry.id   AF-A0A2A4YBW4-F1
#
_cell.length_a   1.000
_cell.length_b   1.000
_cell.length_c   1.000
_cell.angle_alpha   90.00
_cell.angle_beta   90.00
_cell.angle_gamma   90.00
#
_symmetry.space_group_name_H-M   'P 1'
#
loop_
_entity.id
_entity.type
_entity.pdbx_description
1 polymer ?
#
loop_
_entity_poly.entity_id
_entity_poly.type
_entity_poly.pdbx_seq_one_letter_code
_entity_poly.pdbx_strand_id
1 'polypeptide(L)'
;MNLSSEDSLRLNVLLKQELLAVRIDESKMTVLALTTKGEACVVLNPNCRDEAYLKQVRELFSTHVIGSPGGYPVYLKRWTRMGQARENDSLLSLLKLGEPEAVVAVVHTPDLTPELASLAWWAMPEAESARCMLASPEVVVSEIGRELAAFLIEYLPFETEPVAIFDTVRLVLQPGLVSEVVRQKLWQRAARKGSIYVGFLQAIPDGLPELVAAHSKHEAVTAVLSGLLGSDGQNDLQQGLLQDFRQDFRQDNALARLLCRVTSPSGQTFLKTVTNAMEKLADESAAVALFDVIGNYFHVASPVGHPGAIQAGRNSETAVTFSQVYVETLAKKSLLTVDQSPSELAQVLGLLVQQTPYSKTPETSEVINLDLQAMLKACVALSFASESLLDSFFAHSDAVGPLMRRKMKPWIEPMLAQINVLQS
;
A
#
# COMPACT_ATOMS: atom_id res chain seq x y z
N MET A 1 28.27 31.01 23.91
CA MET A 1 27.46 31.69 24.96
C MET A 1 26.87 30.59 25.83
N ASN A 2 26.53 30.89 27.07
CA ASN A 2 25.93 29.91 27.98
C ASN A 2 24.44 30.24 28.14
N LEU A 3 23.65 29.21 28.47
CA LEU A 3 22.25 29.36 28.89
C LEU A 3 22.13 30.38 30.03
N SER A 4 20.96 30.99 30.18
CA SER A 4 20.68 31.87 31.32
C SER A 4 20.86 31.09 32.63
N SER A 5 21.27 31.76 33.71
CA SER A 5 21.52 31.10 35.00
C SER A 5 20.26 30.41 35.54
N GLU A 6 19.09 31.03 35.33
CA GLU A 6 17.78 30.48 35.71
C GLU A 6 17.46 29.20 34.91
N ASP A 7 17.56 29.25 33.58
CA ASP A 7 17.25 28.09 32.75
C ASP A 7 18.27 26.97 32.94
N SER A 8 19.54 27.30 33.11
CA SER A 8 20.59 26.32 33.42
C SER A 8 20.24 25.56 34.70
N LEU A 9 19.82 26.25 35.77
CA LEU A 9 19.37 25.59 37.00
C LEU A 9 18.14 24.71 36.76
N ARG A 10 17.10 25.25 36.11
CA ARG A 10 15.83 24.54 35.86
C ARG A 10 16.01 23.30 34.99
N LEU A 11 16.76 23.41 33.90
CA LEU A 11 17.03 22.29 33.00
C LEU A 11 17.91 21.24 33.66
N ASN A 12 18.92 21.62 34.46
CA ASN A 12 19.70 20.65 35.22
C ASN A 12 18.86 19.93 36.30
N VAL A 13 17.91 20.62 36.94
CA VAL A 13 16.94 19.98 37.85
C VAL A 13 16.05 19.00 37.09
N LEU A 14 15.58 19.38 35.89
CA LEU A 14 14.81 18.49 35.02
C LEU A 14 15.60 17.23 34.64
N LEU A 15 16.86 17.37 34.25
CA LEU A 15 17.77 16.27 33.87
C LEU A 15 18.13 15.33 35.03
N LYS A 16 17.81 15.68 36.29
CA LYS A 16 17.94 14.76 37.43
C LYS A 16 16.77 13.78 37.54
N GLN A 17 15.69 14.00 36.79
CA GLN A 17 14.56 13.10 36.72
C GLN A 17 14.81 11.99 35.70
N GLU A 18 14.03 10.92 35.78
CA GLU A 18 14.06 9.86 34.78
C GLU A 18 13.24 10.27 33.56
N LEU A 19 13.94 10.75 32.52
CA LEU A 19 13.33 11.21 31.28
C LEU A 19 12.95 10.02 30.38
N LEU A 20 11.75 10.08 29.81
CA LEU A 20 11.23 9.16 28.81
C LEU A 20 11.30 9.77 27.40
N ALA A 21 10.84 11.01 27.25
CA ALA A 21 10.89 11.77 25.99
C ALA A 21 10.97 13.28 26.26
N VAL A 22 11.50 14.04 25.30
CA VAL A 22 11.63 15.50 25.37
C VAL A 22 11.11 16.11 24.07
N ARG A 23 10.32 17.18 24.20
CA ARG A 23 9.81 17.99 23.11
C ARG A 23 10.15 19.46 23.36
N ILE A 24 10.58 20.18 22.33
CA ILE A 24 10.86 21.61 22.42
C ILE A 24 9.89 22.35 21.49
N ASP A 25 9.02 23.18 22.07
CA ASP A 25 8.19 24.12 21.31
C ASP A 25 9.04 25.37 21.08
N GLU A 26 9.66 25.45 19.89
CA GLU A 26 10.55 26.56 19.53
C GLU A 26 9.82 27.91 19.48
N SER A 27 8.56 27.91 19.03
CA SER A 27 7.76 29.14 18.92
C SER A 27 7.39 29.71 20.29
N LYS A 28 7.11 28.83 21.26
CA LYS A 28 6.82 29.24 22.65
C LYS A 28 8.04 29.26 23.55
N MET A 29 9.23 28.96 23.02
CA MET A 29 10.47 28.81 23.79
C MET A 29 10.26 27.96 25.05
N THR A 30 9.66 26.78 24.88
CA THR A 30 9.26 25.92 26.01
C THR A 30 9.79 24.51 25.82
N VAL A 31 10.42 23.97 26.86
CA VAL A 31 10.83 22.57 26.94
C VAL A 31 9.79 21.78 27.71
N LEU A 32 9.26 20.75 27.08
CA LEU A 32 8.36 19.76 27.68
C LEU A 32 9.13 18.45 27.81
N ALA A 33 8.99 17.78 28.94
CA ALA A 33 9.62 16.50 29.19
C ALA A 33 8.64 15.54 29.83
N LEU A 34 8.51 14.36 29.23
CA LEU A 34 7.76 13.26 29.80
C LEU A 34 8.68 12.46 30.72
N THR A 35 8.26 12.28 31.96
CA THR A 35 8.99 11.52 32.98
C THR A 35 8.13 10.40 33.54
N THR A 36 8.73 9.48 34.30
CA THR A 36 7.98 8.44 35.03
C THR A 36 6.99 8.98 36.06
N LYS A 37 7.08 10.27 36.42
CA LYS A 37 6.18 10.95 37.37
C LYS A 37 5.14 11.87 36.69
N GLY A 38 5.14 11.94 35.37
CA GLY A 38 4.28 12.83 34.59
C GLY A 38 5.06 13.87 33.77
N GLU A 39 4.35 14.86 33.26
CA GLU A 39 4.92 15.92 32.41
C GLU A 39 5.56 17.04 33.23
N ALA A 40 6.75 17.44 32.82
CA ALA A 40 7.44 18.62 33.32
C ALA A 40 7.57 19.67 32.21
N CYS A 41 7.50 20.95 32.59
CA CYS A 41 7.53 22.08 31.67
C CYS A 41 8.53 23.13 32.16
N VAL A 42 9.38 23.63 31.26
CA VAL A 42 10.32 24.72 31.50
C VAL A 42 10.15 25.75 30.39
N VAL A 43 9.61 26.91 30.74
CA VAL A 43 9.61 28.09 29.86
C VAL A 43 11.02 28.70 29.88
N LEU A 44 11.61 28.86 28.70
CA LEU A 44 12.97 29.35 28.52
C LEU A 44 13.01 30.88 28.50
N ASN A 45 14.08 31.42 29.05
CA ASN A 45 14.41 32.84 29.12
C ASN A 45 15.71 33.09 28.32
N PRO A 46 15.63 33.17 26.99
CA PRO A 46 16.80 33.31 26.13
C PRO A 46 17.55 34.61 26.43
N ASN A 47 18.88 34.49 26.56
CA ASN A 47 19.79 35.63 26.74
C ASN A 47 20.55 35.99 25.44
N CYS A 48 20.20 35.32 24.33
CA CYS A 48 20.74 35.53 23.00
C CYS A 48 19.66 35.22 21.95
N ARG A 49 20.04 35.13 20.67
CA ARG A 49 19.08 34.78 19.59
C ARG A 49 18.52 33.38 19.82
N ASP A 50 17.21 33.21 19.63
CA ASP A 50 16.47 31.99 19.90
C ASP A 50 17.11 30.74 19.28
N GLU A 51 17.49 30.78 18.00
CA GLU A 51 18.15 29.67 17.32
C GLU A 51 19.46 29.23 18.02
N ALA A 52 20.29 30.20 18.40
CA ALA A 52 21.54 29.94 19.11
C ALA A 52 21.29 29.45 20.54
N TYR A 53 20.16 29.86 21.15
CA TYR A 53 19.76 29.44 22.48
C TYR A 53 19.24 28.00 22.48
N LEU A 54 18.31 27.69 21.58
CA LEU A 54 17.75 26.35 21.39
C LEU A 54 18.84 25.33 21.05
N LYS A 55 19.83 25.72 20.25
CA LYS A 55 21.00 24.88 19.99
C LYS A 55 21.75 24.51 21.28
N GLN A 56 21.94 25.47 22.20
CA GLN A 56 22.59 25.19 23.48
C GLN A 56 21.74 24.30 24.39
N VAL A 57 20.41 24.46 24.38
CA VAL A 57 19.48 23.59 25.11
C VAL A 57 19.61 22.15 24.60
N ARG A 58 19.61 21.96 23.28
CA ARG A 58 19.80 20.67 22.62
C ARG A 58 21.16 20.03 22.90
N GLU A 59 22.23 20.83 22.87
CA GLU A 59 23.57 20.40 23.26
C GLU A 59 23.62 19.92 24.72
N LEU A 60 22.89 20.57 25.63
CA LEU A 60 22.75 20.15 27.02
C LEU A 60 22.07 18.78 27.13
N PHE A 61 20.92 18.57 26.47
CA PHE A 61 20.24 17.27 26.45
C PHE A 61 21.11 16.18 25.83
N SER A 62 21.73 16.45 24.69
CA SER A 62 22.62 15.51 24.00
C SER A 62 23.81 15.10 24.89
N THR A 63 24.42 16.06 25.59
CA THR A 63 25.54 15.79 26.50
C THR A 63 25.11 14.92 27.68
N HIS A 64 23.93 15.19 28.24
CA HIS A 64 23.40 14.42 29.36
C HIS A 64 23.05 12.98 28.97
N VAL A 65 22.37 12.80 27.84
CA VAL A 65 21.86 11.48 27.42
C VAL A 65 22.98 10.58 26.86
N ILE A 66 23.89 11.15 26.07
CA ILE A 66 24.88 10.36 25.30
C ILE A 66 26.27 10.37 25.96
N GLY A 67 26.56 11.34 26.84
CA GLY A 67 27.84 11.42 27.55
C GLY A 67 29.06 11.78 26.69
N SER A 68 28.87 12.21 25.43
CA SER A 68 29.97 12.55 24.53
C SER A 68 30.28 14.05 24.51
N PRO A 69 31.52 14.47 24.86
CA PRO A 69 31.94 15.87 24.74
C PRO A 69 32.08 16.24 23.25
N GLY A 70 31.27 17.19 22.80
CA GLY A 70 31.12 17.58 21.39
C GLY A 70 29.70 17.37 20.83
N GLY A 71 28.71 17.23 21.71
CA GLY A 71 27.29 17.03 21.42
C GLY A 71 26.76 17.93 20.30
N TYR A 72 25.90 17.34 19.48
CA TYR A 72 25.09 17.94 18.40
C TYR A 72 25.79 18.86 17.36
N PRO A 73 25.66 18.60 16.03
CA PRO A 73 24.92 17.53 15.34
C PRO A 73 25.79 16.29 15.07
N VAL A 74 27.00 16.20 15.66
CA VAL A 74 27.99 15.16 15.35
C VAL A 74 27.46 13.74 15.65
N TYR A 75 26.59 13.59 16.65
CA TYR A 75 26.01 12.29 17.01
C TYR A 75 24.99 11.78 15.99
N LEU A 76 24.02 12.59 15.56
CA LEU A 76 23.06 12.23 14.51
C LEU A 76 23.78 11.80 13.21
N LYS A 77 24.85 12.52 12.84
CA LYS A 77 25.69 12.20 11.67
C LYS A 77 26.52 10.92 11.84
N ARG A 78 26.88 10.53 13.06
CA ARG A 78 27.61 9.29 13.35
C ARG A 78 26.66 8.10 13.45
N TRP A 79 25.46 8.29 14.01
CA TRP A 79 24.41 7.28 14.10
C TRP A 79 23.96 6.81 12.72
N THR A 80 23.65 7.75 11.81
CA THR A 80 23.33 7.45 10.40
C THR A 80 24.43 6.71 9.65
N ARG A 81 25.70 6.83 10.08
CA ARG A 81 26.86 6.17 9.44
C ARG A 81 27.25 4.84 10.05
N MET A 82 27.07 4.68 11.36
CA MET A 82 27.56 3.50 12.08
C MET A 82 26.55 2.35 12.07
N GLY A 83 25.27 2.59 11.79
CA GLY A 83 24.25 1.53 11.78
C GLY A 83 24.22 0.72 13.08
N GLN A 84 24.72 1.29 14.18
CA GLN A 84 25.04 0.55 15.39
C GLN A 84 23.84 0.47 16.33
N ALA A 85 23.48 -0.77 16.63
CA ALA A 85 22.56 -1.25 17.65
C ALA A 85 21.15 -0.64 17.61
N ARG A 86 20.27 -1.31 16.87
CA ARG A 86 18.80 -1.22 16.99
C ARG A 86 18.32 -1.83 18.33
N GLU A 87 19.02 -1.51 19.42
CA GLU A 87 18.61 -1.90 20.77
C GLU A 87 17.64 -0.83 21.29
N ASN A 88 16.54 -1.24 21.92
CA ASN A 88 15.48 -0.34 22.37
C ASN A 88 16.00 0.81 23.25
N ASP A 89 17.02 0.57 24.07
CA ASP A 89 17.63 1.59 24.94
C ASP A 89 18.30 2.73 24.13
N SER A 90 18.83 2.41 22.95
CA SER A 90 19.42 3.37 22.02
C SER A 90 18.33 4.26 21.39
N LEU A 91 17.20 3.65 20.97
CA LEU A 91 16.06 4.38 20.39
C LEU A 91 15.36 5.27 21.42
N LEU A 92 15.17 4.77 22.64
CA LEU A 92 14.62 5.55 23.74
C LEU A 92 15.50 6.77 24.05
N SER A 93 16.83 6.62 23.95
CA SER A 93 17.77 7.74 24.14
C SER A 93 17.59 8.83 23.09
N LEU A 94 17.25 8.49 21.84
CA LEU A 94 16.98 9.47 20.79
C LEU A 94 15.77 10.36 21.12
N LEU A 95 14.71 9.80 21.72
CA LEU A 95 13.50 10.55 22.09
C LEU A 95 13.76 11.56 23.24
N LYS A 96 14.87 11.43 23.96
CA LYS A 96 15.24 12.34 25.06
C LYS A 96 16.03 13.56 24.59
N LEU A 97 16.35 13.66 23.30
CA LEU A 97 17.21 14.71 22.76
C LEU A 97 16.48 16.05 22.56
N GLY A 98 15.15 16.06 22.44
CA GLY A 98 14.39 17.27 22.08
C GLY A 98 14.57 17.66 20.60
N GLU A 99 14.95 16.71 19.75
CA GLU A 99 15.23 16.90 18.33
C GLU A 99 14.16 16.23 17.46
N PRO A 100 13.48 16.98 16.57
CA PRO A 100 12.52 16.40 15.63
C PRO A 100 13.13 15.28 14.77
N GLU A 101 14.35 15.45 14.26
CA GLU A 101 15.04 14.46 13.43
C GLU A 101 15.32 13.15 14.17
N ALA A 102 15.50 13.22 15.50
CA ALA A 102 15.67 12.04 16.33
C ALA A 102 14.35 11.26 16.46
N VAL A 103 13.22 11.97 16.59
CA VAL A 103 11.89 11.34 16.58
C VAL A 103 11.59 10.71 15.22
N VAL A 104 11.89 11.42 14.12
CA VAL A 104 11.77 10.89 12.74
C VAL A 104 12.58 9.60 12.59
N ALA A 105 13.83 9.56 13.08
CA ALA A 105 14.65 8.37 13.02
C ALA A 105 14.05 7.18 13.79
N VAL A 106 13.44 7.42 14.95
CA VAL A 106 12.79 6.39 15.76
C VAL A 106 11.58 5.80 15.03
N VAL A 107 10.66 6.64 14.53
CA VAL A 107 9.42 6.15 13.90
C VAL A 107 9.67 5.36 12.61
N HIS A 108 10.79 5.57 11.93
CA HIS A 108 11.19 4.83 10.71
C HIS A 108 11.94 3.51 11.01
N THR A 109 12.11 3.13 12.27
CA THR A 109 12.81 1.89 12.62
C THR A 109 11.91 0.67 12.37
N PRO A 110 12.40 -0.40 11.72
CA PRO A 110 11.58 -1.58 11.42
C PRO A 110 11.05 -2.31 12.66
N ASP A 111 11.79 -2.23 13.77
CA ASP A 111 11.50 -2.89 15.05
C ASP A 111 10.78 -1.93 16.03
N LEU A 112 9.97 -0.99 15.52
CA LEU A 112 9.25 -0.02 16.34
C LEU A 112 8.16 -0.70 17.18
N THR A 113 8.32 -0.62 18.51
CA THR A 113 7.35 -1.13 19.49
C THR A 113 6.24 -0.13 19.80
N PRO A 114 5.07 -0.56 20.30
CA PRO A 114 3.98 0.32 20.72
C PRO A 114 4.38 1.34 21.80
N GLU A 115 5.27 0.98 22.72
CA GLU A 115 5.74 1.87 23.78
C GLU A 115 6.59 3.01 23.20
N LEU A 116 7.52 2.69 22.30
CA LEU A 116 8.33 3.69 21.61
C LEU A 116 7.47 4.57 20.70
N ALA A 117 6.48 3.99 20.01
CA ALA A 117 5.53 4.73 19.20
C ALA A 117 4.72 5.73 20.05
N SER A 118 4.28 5.33 21.25
CA SER A 118 3.55 6.23 22.17
C SER A 118 4.40 7.41 22.63
N LEU A 119 5.68 7.16 22.93
CA LEU A 119 6.64 8.22 23.31
C LEU A 119 6.98 9.14 22.14
N ALA A 120 7.17 8.57 20.94
CA ALA A 120 7.41 9.34 19.72
C ALA A 120 6.20 10.19 19.34
N TRP A 121 5.00 9.64 19.45
CA TRP A 121 3.74 10.34 19.23
C TRP A 121 3.56 11.52 20.18
N TRP A 122 3.83 11.31 21.47
CA TRP A 122 3.82 12.39 22.47
C TRP A 122 4.81 13.51 22.10
N ALA A 123 6.01 13.14 21.65
CA ALA A 123 7.06 14.10 21.29
C ALA A 123 6.73 14.88 20.00
N MET A 124 6.12 14.25 19.00
CA MET A 124 5.86 14.84 17.68
C MET A 124 4.53 14.32 17.09
N PRO A 125 3.38 14.84 17.53
CA PRO A 125 2.06 14.38 17.12
C PRO A 125 1.66 14.95 15.75
N GLU A 126 2.36 14.50 14.70
CA GLU A 126 2.17 14.95 13.31
C GLU A 126 1.67 13.82 12.39
N ALA A 127 0.91 14.17 11.35
CA ALA A 127 0.32 13.19 10.45
C ALA A 127 1.35 12.28 9.76
N GLU A 128 2.52 12.81 9.39
CA GLU A 128 3.58 12.01 8.79
C GLU A 128 4.16 10.98 9.76
N SER A 129 4.35 11.37 11.02
CA SER A 129 4.78 10.46 12.09
C SER A 129 3.75 9.36 12.33
N ALA A 130 2.46 9.71 12.37
CA ALA A 130 1.38 8.73 12.51
C ALA A 130 1.35 7.72 11.35
N ARG A 131 1.51 8.18 10.10
CA ARG A 131 1.60 7.31 8.92
C ARG A 131 2.79 6.36 9.02
N CYS A 132 3.96 6.89 9.38
CA CYS A 132 5.18 6.10 9.51
C CYS A 132 5.04 5.01 10.59
N MET A 133 4.53 5.37 11.76
CA MET A 133 4.32 4.42 12.86
C MET A 133 3.30 3.32 12.51
N LEU A 134 2.24 3.64 11.76
CA LEU A 134 1.24 2.66 11.31
C LEU A 134 1.75 1.69 10.23
N ALA A 135 2.98 1.85 9.74
CA ALA A 135 3.64 0.83 8.92
C ALA A 135 4.14 -0.37 9.75
N SER A 136 4.30 -0.22 11.08
CA SER A 136 4.70 -1.32 11.97
C SER A 136 3.50 -2.20 12.34
N PRO A 137 3.54 -3.53 12.10
CA PRO A 137 2.47 -4.45 12.47
C PRO A 137 2.18 -4.47 13.98
N GLU A 138 3.20 -4.29 14.83
CA GLU A 138 3.02 -4.27 16.30
C GLU A 138 2.23 -3.03 16.73
N VAL A 139 2.50 -1.88 16.12
CA VAL A 139 1.77 -0.64 16.38
C VAL A 139 0.31 -0.78 15.93
N VAL A 140 0.06 -1.37 14.77
CA VAL A 140 -1.30 -1.54 14.21
C VAL A 140 -2.24 -2.32 15.14
N VAL A 141 -1.74 -3.35 15.82
CA VAL A 141 -2.58 -4.17 16.74
C VAL A 141 -2.71 -3.58 18.15
N SER A 142 -1.99 -2.50 18.44
CA SER A 142 -1.92 -1.87 19.76
C SER A 142 -2.97 -0.76 19.98
N GLU A 143 -3.06 -0.22 21.20
CA GLU A 143 -3.92 0.92 21.50
C GLU A 143 -3.46 2.20 20.80
N ILE A 144 -2.15 2.47 20.78
CA ILE A 144 -1.60 3.64 20.09
C ILE A 144 -1.91 3.59 18.59
N GLY A 145 -1.91 2.41 17.96
CA GLY A 145 -2.33 2.26 16.56
C GLY A 145 -3.75 2.79 16.30
N ARG A 146 -4.70 2.51 17.20
CA ARG A 146 -6.08 3.01 17.08
C ARG A 146 -6.16 4.53 17.25
N GLU A 147 -5.38 5.08 18.17
CA GLU A 147 -5.29 6.53 18.37
C GLU A 147 -4.73 7.23 17.13
N LEU A 148 -3.63 6.72 16.57
CA LEU A 148 -3.01 7.23 15.35
C LEU A 148 -3.98 7.18 14.15
N ALA A 149 -4.71 6.07 14.00
CA ALA A 149 -5.71 5.93 12.95
C ALA A 149 -6.87 6.93 13.11
N ALA A 150 -7.37 7.12 14.34
CA ALA A 150 -8.41 8.09 14.63
C ALA A 150 -7.96 9.53 14.29
N PHE A 151 -6.74 9.90 14.71
CA PHE A 151 -6.12 11.18 14.37
C PHE A 151 -6.04 11.39 12.86
N LEU A 152 -5.51 10.41 12.12
CA LEU A 152 -5.36 10.53 10.67
C LEU A 152 -6.68 10.69 9.93
N ILE A 153 -7.76 10.07 10.41
CA ILE A 153 -9.10 10.18 9.81
C ILE A 153 -9.68 11.58 10.04
N GLU A 154 -9.49 12.14 11.24
CA GLU A 154 -9.86 13.51 11.55
C GLU A 154 -9.03 14.52 10.75
N TYR A 155 -7.75 14.22 10.53
CA TYR A 155 -6.82 15.06 9.78
C TYR A 155 -7.02 14.99 8.25
N LEU A 156 -7.51 13.88 7.71
CA LEU A 156 -7.66 13.63 6.26
C LEU A 156 -8.37 14.74 5.45
N PRO A 157 -9.40 15.46 5.95
CA PRO A 157 -9.98 16.62 5.26
C PRO A 157 -8.98 17.75 4.95
N PHE A 158 -7.93 17.90 5.76
CA PHE A 158 -6.91 18.94 5.62
C PHE A 158 -5.74 18.52 4.74
N GLU A 159 -5.62 17.22 4.44
CA GLU A 159 -4.55 16.70 3.60
C GLU A 159 -4.74 17.15 2.14
N THR A 160 -3.70 17.73 1.54
CA THR A 160 -3.73 18.21 0.14
C THR A 160 -3.05 17.23 -0.81
N GLU A 161 -2.00 16.57 -0.35
CA GLU A 161 -1.13 15.76 -1.20
C GLU A 161 -1.77 14.40 -1.52
N PRO A 162 -1.95 14.05 -2.81
CA PRO A 162 -2.52 12.77 -3.24
C PRO A 162 -1.88 11.55 -2.59
N VAL A 163 -0.55 11.55 -2.46
CA VAL A 163 0.22 10.49 -1.77
C VAL A 163 -0.21 10.32 -0.34
N ALA A 164 -0.17 11.40 0.44
CA ALA A 164 -0.54 11.37 1.85
C ALA A 164 -2.01 10.93 2.05
N ILE A 165 -2.90 11.26 1.11
CA ILE A 165 -4.30 10.82 1.15
C ILE A 165 -4.42 9.30 0.96
N PHE A 166 -3.86 8.75 -0.11
CA PHE A 166 -4.03 7.32 -0.37
C PHE A 166 -3.24 6.47 0.63
N ASP A 167 -2.08 6.92 1.10
CA ASP A 167 -1.33 6.23 2.15
C ASP A 167 -2.08 6.24 3.47
N THR A 168 -2.66 7.38 3.85
CA THR A 168 -3.51 7.46 5.04
C THR A 168 -4.67 6.46 4.93
N VAL A 169 -5.40 6.45 3.82
CA VAL A 169 -6.53 5.54 3.62
C VAL A 169 -6.06 4.07 3.66
N ARG A 170 -4.94 3.75 3.02
CA ARG A 170 -4.37 2.40 3.03
C ARG A 170 -4.02 1.95 4.44
N LEU A 171 -3.36 2.81 5.22
CA LEU A 171 -2.89 2.50 6.56
C LEU A 171 -4.03 2.35 7.57
N VAL A 172 -5.05 3.20 7.52
CA VAL A 172 -6.18 3.12 8.48
C VAL A 172 -7.16 1.98 8.17
N LEU A 173 -7.14 1.45 6.95
CA LEU A 173 -7.98 0.30 6.57
C LEU A 173 -7.37 -1.06 6.98
N GLN A 174 -6.21 -1.07 7.63
CA GLN A 174 -5.66 -2.29 8.22
C GLN A 174 -6.64 -2.90 9.25
N PRO A 175 -6.65 -4.24 9.40
CA PRO A 175 -7.61 -4.92 10.27
C PRO A 175 -7.61 -4.38 11.71
N GLY A 176 -8.79 -4.02 12.22
CA GLY A 176 -8.98 -3.65 13.63
C GLY A 176 -8.73 -2.17 13.97
N LEU A 177 -8.25 -1.34 13.04
CA LEU A 177 -8.02 0.09 13.28
C LEU A 177 -9.28 0.94 13.16
N VAL A 178 -10.18 0.60 12.23
CA VAL A 178 -11.41 1.37 11.97
C VAL A 178 -12.65 0.49 11.98
N SER A 179 -13.77 1.08 12.41
CA SER A 179 -15.08 0.44 12.35
C SER A 179 -15.67 0.46 10.94
N GLU A 180 -16.65 -0.40 10.70
CA GLU A 180 -17.42 -0.41 9.45
C GLU A 180 -18.03 0.94 9.11
N VAL A 181 -18.57 1.64 10.11
CA VAL A 181 -19.20 2.95 9.92
C VAL A 181 -18.20 3.98 9.41
N VAL A 182 -16.97 3.95 9.94
CA VAL A 182 -15.90 4.86 9.50
C VAL A 182 -15.44 4.48 8.10
N ARG A 183 -15.31 3.19 7.80
CA ARG A 183 -15.00 2.68 6.45
C ARG A 183 -16.00 3.18 5.41
N GLN A 184 -17.31 3.08 5.69
CA GLN A 184 -18.35 3.56 4.78
C GLN A 184 -18.31 5.09 4.58
N LYS A 185 -18.05 5.86 5.64
CA LYS A 185 -17.89 7.32 5.54
C LYS A 185 -16.67 7.71 4.69
N LEU A 186 -15.56 7.00 4.82
CA LEU A 186 -14.38 7.21 3.99
C LEU A 186 -14.69 6.90 2.52
N TRP A 187 -15.39 5.79 2.25
CA TRP A 187 -15.82 5.41 0.89
C TRP A 187 -16.68 6.48 0.23
N GLN A 188 -17.68 7.01 0.93
CA GLN A 188 -18.55 8.08 0.40
C GLN A 188 -17.76 9.34 -0.01
N ARG A 189 -16.63 9.62 0.66
CA ARG A 189 -15.76 10.75 0.31
C ARG A 189 -14.97 10.51 -0.97
N ALA A 190 -14.74 9.25 -1.37
CA ALA A 190 -13.97 8.90 -2.56
C ALA A 190 -14.57 9.45 -3.86
N ALA A 191 -15.90 9.60 -3.91
CA ALA A 191 -16.59 10.22 -5.05
C ALA A 191 -16.07 11.63 -5.40
N ARG A 192 -15.57 12.38 -4.41
CA ARG A 192 -15.02 13.74 -4.58
C ARG A 192 -13.50 13.76 -4.70
N LYS A 193 -12.79 12.74 -4.19
CA LYS A 193 -11.33 12.71 -4.09
C LYS A 193 -10.81 11.33 -4.52
N GLY A 194 -10.40 11.23 -5.79
CA GLY A 194 -10.04 9.97 -6.45
C GLY A 194 -8.92 9.18 -5.74
N SER A 195 -7.97 9.85 -5.09
CA SER A 195 -6.90 9.19 -4.31
C SER A 195 -7.44 8.30 -3.18
N ILE A 196 -8.64 8.57 -2.65
CA ILE A 196 -9.26 7.69 -1.67
C ILE A 196 -9.56 6.32 -2.30
N TYR A 197 -10.05 6.25 -3.55
CA TYR A 197 -10.25 4.98 -4.23
C TYR A 197 -8.95 4.18 -4.33
N VAL A 198 -7.83 4.85 -4.64
CA VAL A 198 -6.50 4.21 -4.72
C VAL A 198 -6.13 3.56 -3.38
N GLY A 199 -6.30 4.28 -2.26
CA GLY A 199 -6.01 3.73 -0.93
C GLY A 199 -6.89 2.52 -0.57
N PHE A 200 -8.18 2.53 -0.95
CA PHE A 200 -9.08 1.38 -0.78
C PHE A 200 -8.63 0.18 -1.62
N LEU A 201 -8.27 0.41 -2.88
CA LEU A 201 -7.79 -0.63 -3.79
C LEU A 201 -6.47 -1.25 -3.30
N GLN A 202 -5.59 -0.46 -2.67
CA GLN A 202 -4.34 -0.94 -2.07
C GLN A 202 -4.57 -1.78 -0.81
N ALA A 203 -5.49 -1.38 0.07
CA ALA A 203 -5.67 -2.03 1.36
C ALA A 203 -6.58 -3.26 1.31
N ILE A 204 -7.71 -3.17 0.60
CA ILE A 204 -8.78 -4.18 0.67
C ILE A 204 -9.39 -4.44 -0.72
N PRO A 205 -8.61 -4.91 -1.71
CA PRO A 205 -9.08 -5.05 -3.09
C PRO A 205 -10.31 -5.96 -3.25
N ASP A 206 -10.49 -6.97 -2.39
CA ASP A 206 -11.69 -7.84 -2.38
C ASP A 206 -12.73 -7.45 -1.33
N GLY A 207 -12.40 -6.52 -0.43
CA GLY A 207 -13.24 -6.08 0.69
C GLY A 207 -13.88 -4.71 0.47
N LEU A 208 -13.94 -4.24 -0.79
CA LEU A 208 -14.45 -2.93 -1.13
C LEU A 208 -15.94 -2.78 -0.76
N PRO A 209 -16.35 -1.59 -0.26
CA PRO A 209 -17.77 -1.30 0.00
C PRO A 209 -18.64 -1.32 -1.26
N GLU A 210 -19.97 -1.40 -1.06
CA GLU A 210 -20.98 -1.29 -2.12
C GLU A 210 -20.81 -2.35 -3.23
N LEU A 211 -20.81 -3.62 -2.82
CA LEU A 211 -20.63 -4.77 -3.72
C LEU A 211 -21.54 -4.70 -4.95
N VAL A 212 -20.93 -4.92 -6.10
CA VAL A 212 -21.59 -5.05 -7.40
C VAL A 212 -21.99 -6.51 -7.63
N ALA A 213 -23.04 -6.74 -8.42
CA ALA A 213 -23.42 -8.08 -8.85
C ALA A 213 -22.25 -8.79 -9.56
N ALA A 214 -22.19 -10.11 -9.43
CA ALA A 214 -21.24 -10.94 -10.17
C ALA A 214 -21.43 -10.77 -11.68
N HIS A 215 -20.38 -11.08 -12.43
CA HIS A 215 -20.44 -11.16 -13.88
C HIS A 215 -21.51 -12.18 -14.31
N SER A 216 -22.23 -11.89 -15.40
CA SER A 216 -23.29 -12.78 -15.93
C SER A 216 -22.82 -14.22 -16.18
N LYS A 217 -21.54 -14.36 -16.54
CA LYS A 217 -20.86 -15.64 -16.82
C LYS A 217 -20.12 -16.25 -15.63
N HIS A 218 -20.21 -15.66 -14.42
CA HIS A 218 -19.44 -16.11 -13.26
C HIS A 218 -19.64 -17.60 -12.96
N GLU A 219 -20.89 -18.06 -12.85
CA GLU A 219 -21.19 -19.47 -12.58
C GLU A 219 -20.63 -20.41 -13.66
N ALA A 220 -20.74 -20.02 -14.93
CA ALA A 220 -20.25 -20.80 -16.06
C ALA A 220 -18.71 -20.89 -16.06
N VAL A 221 -18.03 -19.76 -15.83
CA VAL A 221 -16.56 -19.68 -15.71
C VAL A 221 -16.08 -20.56 -14.56
N THR A 222 -16.69 -20.43 -13.38
CA THR A 222 -16.34 -21.25 -12.20
C THR A 222 -16.57 -22.73 -12.44
N ALA A 223 -17.67 -23.11 -13.11
CA ALA A 223 -17.93 -24.50 -13.45
C ALA A 223 -16.86 -25.09 -14.38
N VAL A 224 -16.48 -24.37 -15.44
CA VAL A 224 -15.43 -24.79 -16.39
C VAL A 224 -14.08 -24.94 -15.71
N LEU A 225 -13.74 -24.00 -14.82
CA LEU A 225 -12.45 -23.94 -14.15
C LEU A 225 -12.36 -24.82 -12.89
N SER A 226 -13.47 -25.38 -12.42
CA SER A 226 -13.53 -26.17 -11.16
C SER A 226 -12.50 -27.30 -11.08
N GLY A 227 -12.13 -27.91 -12.20
CA GLY A 227 -11.10 -28.95 -12.26
C GLY A 227 -9.66 -28.47 -12.01
N LEU A 228 -9.41 -27.16 -12.12
CA LEU A 228 -8.12 -26.49 -11.85
C LEU A 228 -8.11 -25.72 -10.52
N LEU A 229 -9.23 -25.70 -9.81
CA LEU A 229 -9.30 -25.13 -8.47
C LEU A 229 -8.95 -26.29 -7.51
N GLY A 230 -7.84 -26.16 -6.79
CA GLY A 230 -7.46 -27.14 -5.76
C GLY A 230 -8.57 -27.31 -4.71
N SER A 231 -8.48 -28.32 -3.85
CA SER A 231 -9.47 -28.60 -2.78
C SER A 231 -9.69 -27.45 -1.79
N ASP A 232 -8.83 -26.43 -1.78
CA ASP A 232 -8.97 -25.23 -0.96
C ASP A 232 -9.81 -24.12 -1.62
N GLY A 233 -10.11 -24.23 -2.93
CA GLY A 233 -10.84 -23.19 -3.69
C GLY A 233 -12.35 -23.08 -3.40
N GLN A 234 -12.93 -24.01 -2.63
CA GLN A 234 -14.34 -23.96 -2.20
C GLN A 234 -14.54 -23.68 -0.71
N ASN A 235 -13.49 -23.71 0.13
CA ASN A 235 -13.63 -23.67 1.58
C ASN A 235 -13.40 -22.30 2.25
N ASP A 236 -13.06 -21.25 1.49
CA ASP A 236 -12.97 -19.88 2.04
C ASP A 236 -14.34 -19.20 2.24
N LEU A 237 -15.44 -19.88 1.88
CA LEU A 237 -16.80 -19.36 2.11
C LEU A 237 -17.54 -19.97 3.32
N GLN A 238 -17.02 -21.01 3.98
CA GLN A 238 -17.62 -21.49 5.26
C GLN A 238 -16.69 -22.46 6.02
N GLN A 239 -16.47 -22.16 7.31
CA GLN A 239 -15.59 -22.88 8.23
C GLN A 239 -15.88 -24.39 8.39
N GLY A 240 -14.82 -25.18 8.63
CA GLY A 240 -14.81 -26.15 9.73
C GLY A 240 -14.65 -27.64 9.38
N LEU A 241 -13.45 -28.16 9.65
CA LEU A 241 -13.10 -29.50 10.15
C LEU A 241 -13.19 -30.76 9.24
N LEU A 242 -12.08 -31.50 9.36
CA LEU A 242 -11.79 -32.92 9.10
C LEU A 242 -11.21 -33.30 7.72
N GLN A 243 -9.94 -33.68 7.81
CA GLN A 243 -9.07 -34.28 6.81
C GLN A 243 -9.59 -35.64 6.37
N ASP A 244 -9.49 -35.93 5.08
CA ASP A 244 -9.20 -37.29 4.60
C ASP A 244 -8.27 -37.21 3.39
N PHE A 245 -7.08 -37.81 3.57
CA PHE A 245 -6.03 -37.91 2.57
C PHE A 245 -6.48 -38.81 1.41
N ARG A 246 -6.85 -38.20 0.27
CA ARG A 246 -6.67 -38.81 -1.05
C ARG A 246 -5.72 -37.94 -1.85
N GLN A 247 -4.57 -38.51 -2.22
CA GLN A 247 -3.64 -37.95 -3.19
C GLN A 247 -4.30 -37.93 -4.59
N ASP A 248 -5.19 -36.99 -4.83
CA ASP A 248 -5.52 -36.55 -6.18
C ASP A 248 -4.69 -35.28 -6.42
N PHE A 249 -3.74 -35.32 -7.35
CA PHE A 249 -2.95 -34.17 -7.82
C PHE A 249 -3.86 -33.14 -8.54
N ARG A 250 -4.75 -32.46 -7.80
CA ARG A 250 -5.49 -31.30 -8.31
C ARG A 250 -4.57 -30.08 -8.15
N GLN A 251 -4.01 -29.63 -9.27
CA GLN A 251 -3.14 -28.45 -9.31
C GLN A 251 -3.97 -27.20 -9.00
N ASP A 252 -3.58 -26.44 -7.97
CA ASP A 252 -4.15 -25.14 -7.64
C ASP A 252 -3.65 -24.07 -8.63
N ASN A 253 -4.42 -23.86 -9.71
CA ASN A 253 -4.05 -22.94 -10.77
C ASN A 253 -4.41 -21.50 -10.38
N ALA A 254 -3.41 -20.67 -10.11
CA ALA A 254 -3.63 -19.30 -9.65
C ALA A 254 -4.33 -18.43 -10.71
N LEU A 255 -4.11 -18.66 -12.00
CA LEU A 255 -4.83 -17.97 -13.08
C LEU A 255 -6.33 -18.34 -13.13
N ALA A 256 -6.67 -19.61 -12.88
CA ALA A 256 -8.06 -20.05 -12.77
C ALA A 256 -8.75 -19.37 -11.57
N ARG A 257 -8.06 -19.24 -10.44
CA ARG A 257 -8.53 -18.44 -9.29
C ARG A 257 -8.70 -16.97 -9.64
N LEU A 258 -7.76 -16.36 -10.37
CA LEU A 258 -7.86 -14.97 -10.81
C LEU A 258 -9.11 -14.76 -11.67
N LEU A 259 -9.40 -15.65 -12.62
CA LEU A 259 -10.61 -15.56 -13.45
C LEU A 259 -11.91 -15.69 -12.63
N CYS A 260 -11.95 -16.61 -11.66
CA CYS A 260 -13.07 -16.74 -10.74
C CYS A 260 -13.22 -15.48 -9.86
N ARG A 261 -12.11 -14.95 -9.36
CA ARG A 261 -12.05 -13.72 -8.54
C ARG A 261 -12.56 -12.51 -9.32
N VAL A 262 -12.05 -12.28 -10.53
CA VAL A 262 -12.45 -11.16 -11.42
C VAL A 262 -13.94 -11.18 -11.74
N THR A 263 -14.52 -12.37 -11.95
CA THR A 263 -15.96 -12.51 -12.28
C THR A 263 -16.87 -12.50 -11.05
N SER A 264 -16.34 -12.62 -9.84
CA SER A 264 -17.11 -12.57 -8.58
C SER A 264 -17.63 -11.17 -8.25
N PRO A 265 -18.57 -11.02 -7.28
CA PRO A 265 -19.03 -9.70 -6.82
C PRO A 265 -17.90 -8.77 -6.36
N SER A 266 -16.91 -9.29 -5.62
CA SER A 266 -15.78 -8.49 -5.15
C SER A 266 -14.89 -8.04 -6.31
N GLY A 267 -14.60 -8.94 -7.26
CA GLY A 267 -13.82 -8.61 -8.45
C GLY A 267 -14.51 -7.58 -9.35
N GLN A 268 -15.83 -7.70 -9.56
CA GLN A 268 -16.58 -6.69 -10.31
C GLN A 268 -16.61 -5.33 -9.60
N THR A 269 -16.62 -5.34 -8.25
CA THR A 269 -16.49 -4.13 -7.44
C THR A 269 -15.11 -3.51 -7.58
N PHE A 270 -14.04 -4.33 -7.59
CA PHE A 270 -12.68 -3.89 -7.87
C PHE A 270 -12.58 -3.20 -9.23
N LEU A 271 -13.04 -3.85 -10.30
CA LEU A 271 -13.02 -3.29 -11.66
C LEU A 271 -13.77 -1.96 -11.76
N LYS A 272 -14.98 -1.89 -11.20
CA LYS A 272 -15.77 -0.64 -11.14
C LYS A 272 -15.03 0.47 -10.41
N THR A 273 -14.35 0.12 -9.31
CA THR A 273 -13.59 1.06 -8.50
C THR A 273 -12.35 1.57 -9.23
N VAL A 274 -11.66 0.69 -9.97
CA VAL A 274 -10.56 1.09 -10.86
C VAL A 274 -11.05 2.09 -11.91
N THR A 275 -12.18 1.82 -12.59
CA THR A 275 -12.77 2.77 -13.54
C THR A 275 -13.06 4.12 -12.89
N ASN A 276 -13.68 4.13 -11.71
CA ASN A 276 -13.96 5.35 -10.95
C ASN A 276 -12.70 6.13 -10.56
N ALA A 277 -11.61 5.42 -10.25
CA ALA A 277 -10.31 6.00 -9.89
C ALA A 277 -9.62 6.61 -11.12
N MET A 278 -9.62 5.92 -12.27
CA MET A 278 -9.03 6.41 -13.52
C MET A 278 -9.66 7.74 -13.98
N GLU A 279 -10.97 7.90 -13.82
CA GLU A 279 -11.67 9.15 -14.14
C GLU A 279 -11.29 10.33 -13.25
N LYS A 280 -10.72 10.06 -12.08
CA LYS A 280 -10.47 11.03 -11.00
C LYS A 280 -9.00 11.12 -10.58
N LEU A 281 -8.08 10.65 -11.42
CA LEU A 281 -6.64 10.78 -11.20
C LEU A 281 -6.24 12.24 -10.95
N ALA A 282 -5.53 12.46 -9.84
CA ALA A 282 -5.15 13.78 -9.36
C ALA A 282 -3.80 14.22 -9.93
N ASP A 283 -2.81 13.35 -9.88
CA ASP A 283 -1.41 13.63 -10.25
C ASP A 283 -0.68 12.34 -10.65
N GLU A 284 0.63 12.47 -10.90
CA GLU A 284 1.53 11.37 -11.22
C GLU A 284 1.51 10.27 -10.17
N SER A 285 1.69 10.61 -8.89
CA SER A 285 1.76 9.62 -7.84
C SER A 285 0.47 8.81 -7.68
N ALA A 286 -0.70 9.45 -7.82
CA ALA A 286 -1.98 8.73 -7.83
C ALA A 286 -2.12 7.82 -9.06
N ALA A 287 -1.60 8.23 -10.22
CA ALA A 287 -1.63 7.43 -11.44
C ALA A 287 -0.72 6.20 -11.32
N VAL A 288 0.53 6.39 -10.89
CA VAL A 288 1.49 5.31 -10.64
C VAL A 288 0.93 4.33 -9.63
N ALA A 289 0.47 4.82 -8.47
CA ALA A 289 -0.11 3.98 -7.43
C ALA A 289 -1.33 3.19 -7.91
N LEU A 290 -2.20 3.78 -8.74
CA LEU A 290 -3.34 3.06 -9.33
C LEU A 290 -2.88 1.97 -10.30
N PHE A 291 -1.92 2.27 -11.18
CA PHE A 291 -1.42 1.30 -12.16
C PHE A 291 -0.72 0.13 -11.49
N ASP A 292 0.11 0.36 -10.47
CA ASP A 292 0.74 -0.70 -9.70
C ASP A 292 -0.30 -1.60 -9.01
N VAL A 293 -1.39 -1.04 -8.49
CA VAL A 293 -2.47 -1.83 -7.89
C VAL A 293 -3.14 -2.72 -8.93
N ILE A 294 -3.38 -2.22 -10.13
CA ILE A 294 -3.93 -3.02 -11.24
C ILE A 294 -2.96 -4.14 -11.59
N GLY A 295 -1.68 -3.83 -11.86
CA GLY A 295 -0.68 -4.84 -12.19
C GLY A 295 -0.55 -5.92 -11.14
N ASN A 296 -0.49 -5.52 -9.86
CA ASN A 296 -0.42 -6.44 -8.73
C ASN A 296 -1.66 -7.33 -8.62
N TYR A 297 -2.86 -6.78 -8.88
CA TYR A 297 -4.09 -7.56 -8.88
C TYR A 297 -4.09 -8.65 -9.97
N PHE A 298 -3.50 -8.36 -11.14
CA PHE A 298 -3.42 -9.26 -12.30
C PHE A 298 -2.07 -9.99 -12.46
N HIS A 299 -1.15 -9.87 -11.50
CA HIS A 299 0.26 -10.29 -11.67
C HIS A 299 0.44 -11.76 -12.07
N VAL A 300 -0.48 -12.63 -11.65
CA VAL A 300 -0.46 -14.07 -11.98
C VAL A 300 -0.59 -14.31 -13.50
N ALA A 301 -1.24 -13.40 -14.22
CA ALA A 301 -1.34 -13.46 -15.68
C ALA A 301 -0.07 -12.95 -16.40
N SER A 302 0.93 -12.47 -15.66
CA SER A 302 2.12 -11.86 -16.25
C SER A 302 2.96 -12.90 -17.02
N PRO A 303 3.39 -12.58 -18.26
CA PRO A 303 4.20 -13.45 -19.10
C PRO A 303 5.69 -13.42 -18.67
N VAL A 304 5.96 -13.72 -17.40
CA VAL A 304 7.30 -13.64 -16.80
C VAL A 304 8.31 -14.46 -17.60
N GLY A 305 9.46 -13.85 -17.91
CA GLY A 305 10.53 -14.48 -18.70
C GLY A 305 10.32 -14.46 -20.22
N HIS A 306 9.19 -13.96 -20.73
CA HIS A 306 9.00 -13.82 -22.16
C HIS A 306 9.78 -12.62 -22.72
N PRO A 307 10.59 -12.78 -23.78
CA PRO A 307 11.49 -11.72 -24.29
C PRO A 307 10.74 -10.46 -24.77
N GLY A 308 9.52 -10.62 -25.28
CA GLY A 308 8.67 -9.49 -25.70
C GLY A 308 7.97 -8.75 -24.54
N ALA A 309 7.97 -9.29 -23.32
CA ALA A 309 7.21 -8.71 -22.21
C ALA A 309 7.77 -7.34 -21.77
N ILE A 310 9.10 -7.19 -21.74
CA ILE A 310 9.74 -5.94 -21.33
C ILE A 310 9.30 -4.77 -22.21
N GLN A 311 9.26 -4.98 -23.53
CA GLN A 311 8.85 -3.93 -24.47
C GLN A 311 7.34 -3.68 -24.39
N ALA A 312 6.54 -4.72 -24.15
CA ALA A 312 5.09 -4.59 -24.01
C ALA A 312 4.69 -3.71 -22.82
N GLY A 313 5.42 -3.80 -21.70
CA GLY A 313 5.17 -3.02 -20.48
C GLY A 313 5.49 -1.52 -20.55
N ARG A 314 5.95 -0.99 -21.70
CA ARG A 314 6.30 0.44 -21.85
C ARG A 314 5.16 1.32 -22.35
N ASN A 315 4.09 0.72 -22.86
CA ASN A 315 2.95 1.44 -23.43
C ASN A 315 1.69 0.56 -23.42
N SER A 316 0.53 1.16 -23.16
CA SER A 316 -0.74 0.45 -23.06
C SER A 316 -1.16 -0.27 -24.35
N GLU A 317 -0.96 0.33 -25.52
CA GLU A 317 -1.29 -0.31 -26.81
C GLU A 317 -0.39 -1.51 -27.10
N THR A 318 0.91 -1.40 -26.76
CA THR A 318 1.85 -2.51 -26.93
C THR A 318 1.55 -3.64 -25.96
N ALA A 319 1.13 -3.35 -24.73
CA ALA A 319 0.67 -4.35 -23.77
C ALA A 319 -0.55 -5.12 -24.29
N VAL A 320 -1.55 -4.41 -24.81
CA VAL A 320 -2.76 -5.03 -25.39
C VAL A 320 -2.40 -5.87 -26.61
N THR A 321 -1.61 -5.33 -27.56
CA THR A 321 -1.21 -6.07 -28.77
C THR A 321 -0.41 -7.33 -28.41
N PHE A 322 0.53 -7.21 -27.47
CA PHE A 322 1.30 -8.34 -26.97
C PHE A 322 0.39 -9.42 -26.36
N SER A 323 -0.57 -9.02 -25.51
CA SER A 323 -1.48 -9.96 -24.85
C SER A 323 -2.27 -10.81 -25.84
N GLN A 324 -2.74 -10.19 -26.93
CA GLN A 324 -3.49 -10.88 -27.99
C GLN A 324 -2.63 -11.95 -28.65
N VAL A 325 -1.44 -11.57 -29.12
CA VAL A 325 -0.49 -12.48 -29.78
C VAL A 325 -0.02 -13.59 -28.84
N TYR A 326 0.27 -13.26 -27.59
CA TYR A 326 0.75 -14.20 -26.58
C TYR A 326 -0.27 -15.30 -26.29
N VAL A 327 -1.51 -14.92 -25.98
CA VAL A 327 -2.59 -15.88 -25.68
C VAL A 327 -2.94 -16.72 -26.92
N GLU A 328 -3.03 -16.12 -28.11
CA GLU A 328 -3.33 -16.86 -29.35
C GLU A 328 -2.24 -17.85 -29.73
N THR A 329 -0.97 -17.47 -29.55
CA THR A 329 0.16 -18.36 -29.82
C THR A 329 0.16 -19.55 -28.87
N LEU A 330 -0.13 -19.32 -27.58
CA LEU A 330 -0.23 -20.39 -26.60
C LEU A 330 -1.44 -21.30 -26.85
N ALA A 331 -2.59 -20.74 -27.21
CA ALA A 331 -3.77 -21.53 -27.56
C ALA A 331 -3.50 -22.48 -28.73
N LYS A 332 -2.78 -21.99 -29.76
CA LYS A 332 -2.33 -22.81 -30.91
C LYS A 332 -1.33 -23.89 -30.50
N LYS A 333 -0.41 -23.61 -29.57
CA LYS A 333 0.57 -24.61 -29.09
C LYS A 333 -0.08 -25.69 -28.22
N SER A 334 -1.05 -25.33 -27.39
CA SER A 334 -1.81 -26.29 -26.58
C SER A 334 -2.55 -27.34 -27.43
N LEU A 335 -2.79 -27.07 -28.72
CA LEU A 335 -3.34 -28.03 -29.69
C LEU A 335 -2.29 -29.01 -30.28
N LEU A 336 -0.99 -28.69 -30.21
CA LEU A 336 0.06 -29.34 -31.00
C LEU A 336 1.06 -30.20 -30.18
N THR A 337 1.17 -30.01 -28.86
CA THR A 337 2.21 -30.68 -28.04
C THR A 337 1.71 -31.11 -26.66
N VAL A 338 2.19 -32.26 -26.17
CA VAL A 338 1.81 -32.88 -24.87
C VAL A 338 2.89 -32.71 -23.77
N ASP A 339 4.04 -32.08 -24.04
CA ASP A 339 5.21 -32.22 -23.15
C ASP A 339 5.51 -31.01 -22.22
N GLN A 340 5.98 -31.37 -21.02
CA GLN A 340 6.43 -30.62 -19.82
C GLN A 340 5.48 -29.58 -19.19
N SER A 341 5.32 -29.71 -17.85
CA SER A 341 4.51 -28.89 -16.93
C SER A 341 4.01 -27.57 -17.53
N PRO A 342 2.84 -27.57 -18.18
CA PRO A 342 2.33 -26.38 -18.88
C PRO A 342 2.19 -25.22 -17.89
N SER A 343 2.52 -24.00 -18.34
CA SER A 343 2.22 -22.79 -17.57
C SER A 343 0.74 -22.79 -17.17
N GLU A 344 0.39 -22.12 -16.07
CA GLU A 344 -1.00 -22.05 -15.62
C GLU A 344 -1.95 -21.59 -16.72
N LEU A 345 -1.50 -20.66 -17.56
CA LEU A 345 -2.22 -20.19 -18.74
C LEU A 345 -2.39 -21.28 -19.80
N ALA A 346 -1.36 -22.08 -20.08
CA ALA A 346 -1.46 -23.20 -21.01
C ALA A 346 -2.41 -24.29 -20.50
N GLN A 347 -2.52 -24.51 -19.18
CA GLN A 347 -3.48 -25.42 -18.57
C GLN A 347 -4.93 -24.93 -18.75
N VAL A 348 -5.19 -23.65 -18.45
CA VAL A 348 -6.51 -23.05 -18.65
C VAL A 348 -6.90 -23.13 -20.12
N LEU A 349 -6.00 -22.76 -21.05
CA LEU A 349 -6.26 -22.87 -22.49
C LEU A 349 -6.47 -24.32 -22.96
N GLY A 350 -5.73 -25.28 -22.39
CA GLY A 350 -5.88 -26.70 -22.66
C GLY A 350 -7.28 -27.22 -22.30
N LEU A 351 -7.85 -26.77 -21.17
CA LEU A 351 -9.24 -27.10 -20.82
C LEU A 351 -10.25 -26.57 -21.84
N LEU A 352 -10.08 -25.33 -22.32
CA LEU A 352 -10.98 -24.75 -23.32
C LEU A 352 -10.96 -25.57 -24.62
N VAL A 353 -9.79 -26.03 -25.02
CA VAL A 353 -9.59 -26.87 -26.21
C VAL A 353 -10.23 -28.26 -26.06
N GLN A 354 -10.13 -28.88 -24.88
CA GLN A 354 -10.70 -30.21 -24.63
C GLN A 354 -12.25 -30.20 -24.58
N GLN A 355 -12.86 -29.04 -24.33
CA GLN A 355 -14.32 -28.89 -24.21
C GLN A 355 -15.05 -28.61 -25.55
N THR A 356 -14.33 -28.47 -26.67
CA THR A 356 -14.87 -28.31 -28.03
C THR A 356 -14.75 -29.61 -28.86
N PRO A 357 -15.83 -30.24 -29.35
CA PRO A 357 -16.95 -30.89 -28.67
C PRO A 357 -16.92 -32.44 -28.74
N TYR A 358 -17.39 -33.05 -27.64
CA TYR A 358 -18.39 -34.14 -27.64
C TYR A 358 -19.57 -33.79 -26.68
N SER A 359 -19.82 -32.50 -26.42
CA SER A 359 -20.87 -32.02 -25.49
C SER A 359 -22.23 -31.86 -26.18
N LYS A 360 -23.32 -32.01 -25.42
CA LYS A 360 -24.72 -32.11 -25.90
C LYS A 360 -25.34 -30.78 -26.39
N THR A 361 -24.65 -29.65 -26.27
CA THR A 361 -25.08 -28.32 -26.76
C THR A 361 -23.86 -27.51 -27.26
N PRO A 362 -23.44 -27.70 -28.52
CA PRO A 362 -22.17 -27.18 -29.03
C PRO A 362 -22.07 -25.64 -29.06
N GLU A 363 -23.17 -24.92 -29.33
CA GLU A 363 -23.16 -23.46 -29.50
C GLU A 363 -22.83 -22.70 -28.21
N THR A 364 -23.33 -23.15 -27.06
CA THR A 364 -23.09 -22.46 -25.77
C THR A 364 -21.67 -22.65 -25.25
N SER A 365 -21.06 -23.83 -25.47
CA SER A 365 -19.69 -24.10 -25.03
C SER A 365 -18.65 -23.33 -25.85
N GLU A 366 -18.89 -23.16 -27.15
CA GLU A 366 -18.00 -22.39 -28.04
C GLU A 366 -17.98 -20.90 -27.67
N VAL A 367 -19.16 -20.32 -27.38
CA VAL A 367 -19.28 -18.92 -26.93
C VAL A 367 -18.55 -18.68 -25.62
N ILE A 368 -18.73 -19.56 -24.62
CA ILE A 368 -18.04 -19.46 -23.32
C ILE A 368 -16.52 -19.51 -23.52
N ASN A 369 -16.00 -20.39 -24.38
CA ASN A 369 -14.57 -20.50 -24.62
C ASN A 369 -13.98 -19.24 -25.26
N LEU A 370 -14.71 -18.62 -26.19
CA LEU A 370 -14.29 -17.36 -26.81
C LEU A 370 -14.25 -16.22 -25.79
N ASP A 371 -15.21 -16.18 -24.88
CA ASP A 371 -15.26 -15.22 -23.78
C ASP A 371 -14.10 -15.40 -22.80
N LEU A 372 -13.81 -16.63 -22.38
CA LEU A 372 -12.67 -16.91 -21.48
C LEU A 372 -11.34 -16.52 -22.14
N GLN A 373 -11.18 -16.75 -23.45
CA GLN A 373 -9.99 -16.29 -24.17
C GLN A 373 -9.88 -14.75 -24.20
N ALA A 374 -11.00 -14.04 -24.37
CA ALA A 374 -11.02 -12.58 -24.29
C ALA A 374 -10.65 -12.09 -22.88
N MET A 375 -11.21 -12.71 -21.83
CA MET A 375 -10.87 -12.40 -20.44
C MET A 375 -9.39 -12.66 -20.14
N LEU A 376 -8.82 -13.76 -20.64
CA LEU A 376 -7.39 -14.06 -20.51
C LEU A 376 -6.51 -13.00 -21.15
N LYS A 377 -6.84 -12.55 -22.37
CA LYS A 377 -6.12 -11.45 -23.04
C LYS A 377 -6.18 -10.18 -22.20
N ALA A 378 -7.35 -9.84 -21.67
CA ALA A 378 -7.53 -8.67 -20.80
C ALA A 378 -6.71 -8.79 -19.50
N CYS A 379 -6.72 -9.93 -18.82
CA CYS A 379 -5.90 -10.17 -17.62
C CYS A 379 -4.39 -10.02 -17.91
N VAL A 380 -3.90 -10.60 -19.02
CA VAL A 380 -2.48 -10.47 -19.42
C VAL A 380 -2.14 -9.01 -19.70
N ALA A 381 -2.98 -8.29 -20.44
CA ALA A 381 -2.76 -6.87 -20.73
C ALA A 381 -2.73 -6.01 -19.46
N LEU A 382 -3.67 -6.22 -18.52
CA LEU A 382 -3.73 -5.49 -17.25
C LEU A 382 -2.58 -5.85 -16.30
N SER A 383 -1.99 -7.04 -16.42
CA SER A 383 -0.80 -7.42 -15.64
C SER A 383 0.44 -6.56 -15.94
N PHE A 384 0.45 -5.83 -17.05
CA PHE A 384 1.51 -4.88 -17.40
C PHE A 384 1.32 -3.49 -16.80
N ALA A 385 0.19 -3.20 -16.14
CA ALA A 385 -0.03 -1.92 -15.50
C ALA A 385 0.98 -1.72 -14.36
N SER A 386 1.87 -0.75 -14.52
CA SER A 386 2.86 -0.35 -13.52
C SER A 386 3.37 1.05 -13.81
N GLU A 387 4.21 1.58 -12.93
CA GLU A 387 4.99 2.81 -13.18
C GLU A 387 5.64 2.83 -14.58
N SER A 388 6.30 1.74 -14.97
CA SER A 388 7.04 1.64 -16.25
C SER A 388 6.17 1.86 -17.48
N LEU A 389 4.87 1.60 -17.38
CA LEU A 389 3.92 1.80 -18.47
C LEU A 389 3.63 3.31 -18.67
N LEU A 390 3.81 4.10 -17.62
CA LEU A 390 3.56 5.54 -17.57
C LEU A 390 4.85 6.38 -17.76
N ASP A 391 6.04 5.79 -17.64
CA ASP A 391 7.35 6.47 -17.78
C ASP A 391 7.41 7.40 -18.99
N SER A 392 6.98 6.92 -20.16
CA SER A 392 7.03 7.69 -21.40
C SER A 392 6.16 8.96 -21.37
N PHE A 393 5.06 8.94 -20.61
CA PHE A 393 4.20 10.09 -20.40
C PHE A 393 4.83 11.09 -19.43
N PHE A 394 5.19 10.62 -18.23
CA PHE A 394 5.70 11.51 -17.16
C PHE A 394 7.11 12.03 -17.42
N ALA A 395 7.91 11.33 -18.24
CA ALA A 395 9.18 11.86 -18.73
C ALA A 395 9.04 13.18 -19.54
N HIS A 396 7.84 13.48 -20.05
CA HIS A 396 7.59 14.64 -20.93
C HIS A 396 6.42 15.53 -20.47
N SER A 397 5.84 15.27 -19.30
CA SER A 397 4.63 15.98 -18.84
C SER A 397 4.58 16.05 -17.31
N ASP A 398 4.51 17.28 -16.80
CA ASP A 398 4.24 17.63 -15.39
C ASP A 398 2.75 17.98 -15.15
N ALA A 399 1.89 17.76 -16.15
CA ALA A 399 0.48 18.10 -16.04
C ALA A 399 -0.20 17.34 -14.89
N VAL A 400 -1.08 18.03 -14.17
CA VAL A 400 -1.93 17.45 -13.10
C VAL A 400 -3.42 17.62 -13.40
N GLY A 401 -4.26 16.90 -12.66
CA GLY A 401 -5.71 17.04 -12.65
C GLY A 401 -6.37 16.82 -14.01
N PRO A 402 -7.38 17.64 -14.40
CA PRO A 402 -8.10 17.46 -15.66
C PRO A 402 -7.22 17.51 -16.92
N LEU A 403 -6.16 18.34 -16.91
CA LEU A 403 -5.24 18.43 -18.04
C LEU A 403 -4.44 17.14 -18.20
N MET A 404 -3.94 16.59 -17.10
CA MET A 404 -3.26 15.29 -17.08
C MET A 404 -4.15 14.20 -17.66
N ARG A 405 -5.37 14.05 -17.13
CA ARG A 405 -6.32 13.03 -17.58
C ARG A 405 -6.62 13.12 -19.07
N ARG A 406 -6.75 14.34 -19.61
CA ARG A 406 -6.96 14.55 -21.05
C ARG A 406 -5.76 14.08 -21.88
N LYS A 407 -4.52 14.33 -21.42
CA LYS A 407 -3.31 13.93 -22.14
C LYS A 407 -2.97 12.44 -21.96
N MET A 408 -3.34 11.85 -20.83
CA MET A 408 -3.11 10.42 -20.52
C MET A 408 -4.09 9.47 -21.21
N LYS A 409 -5.10 9.98 -21.94
CA LYS A 409 -6.07 9.14 -22.67
C LYS A 409 -5.43 7.98 -23.46
N PRO A 410 -4.32 8.16 -24.21
CA PRO A 410 -3.68 7.05 -24.94
C PRO A 410 -3.16 5.92 -24.04
N TRP A 411 -2.89 6.18 -22.76
CA TRP A 411 -2.47 5.17 -21.78
C TRP A 411 -3.67 4.57 -21.04
N ILE A 412 -4.68 5.39 -20.74
CA ILE A 412 -5.84 4.99 -19.95
C ILE A 412 -6.86 4.21 -20.79
N GLU A 413 -7.19 4.68 -22.00
CA GLU A 413 -8.26 4.11 -22.82
C GLU A 413 -8.02 2.63 -23.21
N PRO A 414 -6.80 2.21 -23.60
CA PRO A 414 -6.56 0.79 -23.89
C PRO A 414 -6.73 -0.11 -22.65
N MET A 415 -6.34 0.39 -21.46
CA MET A 415 -6.51 -0.35 -20.20
C MET A 415 -7.98 -0.40 -19.77
N LEU A 416 -8.71 0.72 -19.89
CA LEU A 416 -10.17 0.76 -19.67
C LEU A 416 -10.92 -0.20 -20.60
N ALA A 417 -10.49 -0.32 -21.86
CA ALA A 417 -11.08 -1.28 -22.79
C ALA A 417 -10.92 -2.73 -22.29
N GLN A 418 -9.78 -3.08 -21.67
CA GLN A 418 -9.58 -4.41 -21.07
C GLN A 418 -10.44 -4.60 -19.82
N ILE A 419 -10.59 -3.56 -18.99
CA ILE A 419 -11.50 -3.60 -17.84
C ILE A 419 -12.95 -3.84 -18.31
N ASN A 420 -13.39 -3.16 -19.37
CA ASN A 420 -14.73 -3.34 -19.93
C ASN A 420 -14.96 -4.78 -20.41
N VAL A 421 -13.97 -5.42 -21.03
CA VAL A 421 -14.05 -6.84 -21.43
C VAL A 421 -14.29 -7.75 -20.23
N LEU A 422 -13.75 -7.41 -19.05
CA LEU A 422 -13.94 -8.18 -17.82
C LEU A 422 -15.25 -7.87 -17.08
N GLN A 423 -15.97 -6.82 -17.50
CA GLN A 423 -17.26 -6.41 -16.94
C GLN A 423 -18.47 -6.82 -17.80
N SER A 424 -18.26 -7.14 -19.08
CA SER A 424 -19.30 -7.28 -20.12
C SER A 424 -19.84 -8.70 -20.33
#